data_AF-A0A9R0SWT5-F1
#
_entry.id   AF-A0A9R0SWT5-F1
#
_cell.length_a   1.000
_cell.length_b   1.000
_cell.length_c   1.000
_cell.angle_alpha   90.00
_cell.angle_beta   90.00
_cell.angle_gamma   90.00
#
_symmetry.space_group_name_H-M   'P 1'
#
loop_
_entity.id
_entity.type
_entity.pdbx_description
1 polymer ?
#
loop_
_entity_poly.entity_id
_entity_poly.type
_entity_poly.pdbx_seq_one_letter_code
_entity_poly.pdbx_strand_id
1 'polypeptide(L)'
;MELGRDSDTGGQVKYVVELARALAATAGVHRVDLLTRQISCPDVDWTYGEPLEMLERLSSGGADDDDGDECGGAGAYIVRLPCGPRDQYIPKEELWPHIPEFVDRALSHVTNVARALGEQLQPPPSDAPATALAAPVWPYVIHGHYADAAEVAANLASALNVPMVMTGHSLGRNKLEQLLKLGRMHGPEIQGTYKIARRIEAEETGLDTAEMVVTSTKQEIEEQWGLYDGFDLMVERKLRVRQRRGVSSLGRYMPRMAVIPPGMDFSFVDTQDTADGDGADLQLLIDPAKAKKALPPIWSEVLRFFTNPHKPMILALSRPDPKKNITTLLKAYGESRKLRELANLTLILGNRDDIDDMAGGGGTVLTAVLKLIDRYDLYGQVAYPKHHKQTDVPHIYRLAAKTKECSSTQLL
;
A
#
# COMPACT_ATOMS: atom_id res chain seq x y z
N MET A 1 -5.22 11.64 -2.55
CA MET A 1 -4.31 10.48 -2.76
C MET A 1 -4.63 9.84 -4.11
N GLU A 2 -3.71 9.88 -5.06
CA GLU A 2 -3.86 9.18 -6.34
C GLU A 2 -3.26 7.76 -6.24
N LEU A 3 -4.10 6.73 -6.36
CA LEU A 3 -3.64 5.34 -6.37
C LEU A 3 -3.73 4.79 -7.80
N GLY A 4 -2.61 4.32 -8.33
CA GLY A 4 -2.55 3.57 -9.58
C GLY A 4 -2.42 4.34 -10.85
N ARG A 5 -1.94 5.58 -10.73
CA ARG A 5 -1.47 6.39 -11.85
C ARG A 5 -0.30 5.73 -12.58
N ASP A 6 0.66 5.18 -11.84
CA ASP A 6 1.90 4.59 -12.38
C ASP A 6 2.40 3.42 -11.51
N SER A 7 3.63 2.96 -11.80
CA SER A 7 4.30 1.88 -11.06
C SER A 7 4.78 2.28 -9.66
N ASP A 8 4.72 3.57 -9.32
CA ASP A 8 5.32 4.16 -8.13
C ASP A 8 4.21 4.54 -7.12
N THR A 9 3.02 4.83 -7.61
CA THR A 9 1.79 5.09 -6.84
C THR A 9 0.94 3.83 -6.65
N GLY A 10 1.38 2.99 -5.71
CA GLY A 10 0.81 1.66 -5.45
C GLY A 10 0.27 1.45 -4.04
N GLY A 11 0.19 0.18 -3.63
CA GLY A 11 -0.22 -0.21 -2.28
C GLY A 11 0.69 0.32 -1.17
N GLN A 12 1.96 0.62 -1.49
CA GLN A 12 2.89 1.28 -0.57
C GLN A 12 2.36 2.64 -0.08
N VAL A 13 1.84 3.49 -0.97
CA VAL A 13 1.32 4.82 -0.60
C VAL A 13 0.16 4.70 0.38
N LYS A 14 -0.77 3.78 0.08
CA LYS A 14 -1.89 3.49 0.98
C LYS A 14 -1.39 3.00 2.34
N TYR A 15 -0.47 2.04 2.34
CA TYR A 15 0.12 1.50 3.56
C TYR A 15 0.73 2.59 4.44
N VAL A 16 1.60 3.46 3.89
CA VAL A 16 2.33 4.45 4.71
C VAL A 16 1.41 5.55 5.24
N VAL A 17 0.37 5.93 4.49
CA VAL A 17 -0.60 6.93 4.95
C VAL A 17 -1.51 6.36 6.04
N GLU A 18 -1.98 5.12 5.89
CA GLU A 18 -2.77 4.45 6.95
C GLU A 18 -1.91 4.21 8.20
N LEU A 19 -0.66 3.78 8.03
CA LEU A 19 0.29 3.64 9.13
C LEU A 19 0.51 4.98 9.85
N ALA A 20 0.75 6.08 9.11
CA ALA A 20 0.96 7.39 9.71
C ALA A 20 -0.26 7.85 10.52
N ARG A 21 -1.48 7.63 10.02
CA ARG A 21 -2.72 7.93 10.75
C ARG A 21 -2.86 7.08 12.03
N ALA A 22 -2.59 5.78 11.93
CA ALA A 22 -2.67 4.88 13.09
C ALA A 22 -1.61 5.24 14.16
N LEU A 23 -0.39 5.58 13.75
CA LEU A 23 0.66 6.03 14.66
C LEU A 23 0.29 7.35 15.34
N ALA A 24 -0.26 8.32 14.61
CA ALA A 24 -0.70 9.59 15.19
C ALA A 24 -1.91 9.48 16.13
N ALA A 25 -2.66 8.37 16.05
CA ALA A 25 -3.73 8.04 17.00
C ALA A 25 -3.22 7.27 18.24
N THR A 26 -1.93 6.91 18.29
CA THR A 26 -1.37 6.16 19.41
C THR A 26 -1.03 7.10 20.57
N ALA A 27 -1.49 6.77 21.78
CA ALA A 27 -1.19 7.54 22.98
C ALA A 27 0.33 7.73 23.17
N GLY A 28 0.76 8.96 23.46
CA GLY A 28 2.17 9.32 23.59
C GLY A 28 2.88 9.68 22.28
N VAL A 29 2.24 9.50 21.12
CA VAL A 29 2.77 10.00 19.84
C VAL A 29 2.30 11.42 19.63
N HIS A 30 3.23 12.37 19.71
CA HIS A 30 2.92 13.78 19.52
C HIS A 30 2.81 14.17 18.04
N ARG A 31 3.58 13.59 17.13
CA ARG A 31 3.58 14.01 15.72
C ARG A 31 4.12 12.90 14.84
N VAL A 32 3.54 12.75 13.65
CA VAL A 32 4.06 11.87 12.60
C VAL A 32 4.24 12.67 11.31
N ASP A 33 5.45 12.69 10.77
CA ASP A 33 5.75 13.32 9.48
C ASP A 33 6.09 12.26 8.44
N LEU A 34 5.28 12.17 7.37
CA LEU A 34 5.55 11.37 6.19
C LEU A 34 6.30 12.23 5.17
N LEU A 35 7.62 12.06 5.08
CA LEU A 35 8.46 12.81 4.16
C LEU A 35 8.39 12.22 2.75
N THR A 36 8.20 13.07 1.74
CA THR A 36 8.21 12.68 0.33
C THR A 36 8.71 13.81 -0.56
N ARG A 37 8.94 13.55 -1.84
CA ARG A 37 9.42 14.54 -2.81
C ARG A 37 8.30 15.52 -3.21
N GLN A 38 8.62 16.81 -3.27
CA GLN A 38 7.75 17.85 -3.81
C GLN A 38 7.82 17.88 -5.34
N ILE A 39 6.67 17.81 -6.00
CA ILE A 39 6.56 17.75 -7.46
C ILE A 39 5.58 18.82 -7.92
N SER A 40 6.05 19.73 -8.78
CA SER A 40 5.30 20.88 -9.30
C SER A 40 5.20 20.81 -10.83
N CYS A 41 5.03 19.59 -11.36
CA CYS A 41 4.94 19.29 -12.78
C CYS A 41 3.47 19.37 -13.24
N PRO A 42 3.17 19.89 -14.45
CA PRO A 42 1.81 19.93 -15.00
C PRO A 42 1.15 18.55 -15.15
N ASP A 43 1.96 17.48 -15.22
CA ASP A 43 1.45 16.14 -15.43
C ASP A 43 0.79 15.59 -14.16
N VAL A 44 1.18 16.05 -12.97
CA VAL A 44 0.64 15.60 -11.68
C VAL A 44 -0.38 16.59 -11.12
N ASP A 45 -1.27 16.12 -10.25
CA ASP A 45 -2.18 17.01 -9.55
C ASP A 45 -1.41 18.06 -8.74
N TRP A 46 -1.91 19.29 -8.71
CA TRP A 46 -1.25 20.44 -8.09
C TRP A 46 -0.97 20.23 -6.60
N THR A 47 -1.73 19.36 -5.91
CA THR A 47 -1.52 19.01 -4.50
C THR A 47 -0.16 18.35 -4.24
N TYR A 48 0.49 17.76 -5.25
CA TYR A 48 1.87 17.25 -5.14
C TYR A 48 2.90 18.38 -4.94
N GLY A 49 2.52 19.61 -5.31
CA GLY A 49 3.30 20.81 -5.07
C GLY A 49 3.13 21.38 -3.68
N GLU A 50 2.09 20.99 -2.93
CA GLU A 50 1.81 21.53 -1.60
C GLU A 50 2.83 21.00 -0.57
N PRO A 51 3.65 21.89 0.04
CA PRO A 51 4.77 21.48 0.89
C PRO A 51 4.33 20.74 2.16
N LEU A 52 3.11 21.01 2.64
CA LEU A 52 2.57 20.43 3.86
C LEU A 52 1.08 20.11 3.66
N GLU A 53 0.68 18.89 4.00
CA GLU A 53 -0.71 18.46 4.01
C GLU A 53 -0.99 17.71 5.31
N MET A 54 -2.01 18.11 6.04
CA MET A 54 -2.43 17.40 7.25
C MET A 54 -3.30 16.20 6.88
N LEU A 55 -2.97 15.03 7.44
CA LEU A 55 -3.79 13.84 7.32
C LEU A 55 -4.91 13.91 8.35
N GLU A 56 -6.16 13.96 7.89
CA GLU A 56 -7.32 13.96 8.78
C GLU A 56 -7.31 12.74 9.72
N ARG A 57 -7.81 12.92 10.95
CA ARG A 57 -8.11 11.78 11.82
C ARG A 57 -9.28 11.02 11.19
N LEU A 58 -9.21 9.68 11.19
CA LEU A 58 -10.39 8.89 10.87
C LEU A 58 -11.40 9.17 11.99
N SER A 59 -12.43 9.95 11.70
CA SER A 59 -13.54 10.15 12.61
C SER A 59 -14.11 8.76 12.92
N SER A 60 -14.03 8.31 14.17
CA SER A 60 -14.87 7.22 14.61
C SER A 60 -16.31 7.63 14.30
N GLY A 61 -17.00 6.84 13.46
CA GLY A 61 -18.39 7.06 13.09
C GLY A 61 -19.36 6.78 14.23
N GLY A 62 -19.11 7.36 15.40
CA GLY A 62 -20.01 7.39 16.54
C GLY A 62 -20.23 8.85 16.91
N ALA A 63 -21.41 9.38 16.58
CA ALA A 63 -21.95 10.49 17.35
C ALA A 63 -22.15 9.95 18.77
N ASP A 64 -21.30 10.38 19.71
CA ASP A 64 -21.48 10.41 21.18
C ASP A 64 -20.15 10.37 21.97
N ASP A 65 -19.04 10.89 21.43
CA ASP A 65 -17.86 11.24 22.25
C ASP A 65 -17.70 12.76 22.33
N ASP A 66 -18.64 13.40 23.05
CA ASP A 66 -18.44 14.68 23.73
C ASP A 66 -17.72 14.42 25.07
N ASP A 67 -16.58 13.75 25.00
CA ASP A 67 -15.61 13.73 26.09
C ASP A 67 -14.38 14.44 25.55
N GLY A 68 -14.03 15.56 26.20
CA GLY A 68 -12.95 16.44 25.79
C GLY A 68 -11.62 15.70 25.64
N ASP A 69 -11.33 15.24 24.42
CA ASP A 69 -10.09 14.55 24.07
C ASP A 69 -8.93 15.54 24.12
N GLU A 70 -8.42 15.75 25.34
CA GLU A 70 -7.11 16.34 25.67
C GLU A 70 -5.95 15.44 25.20
N CYS A 71 -6.13 14.54 24.22
CA CYS A 71 -5.00 13.97 23.49
C CYS A 71 -4.38 15.05 22.59
N GLY A 72 -3.48 15.83 23.18
CA GLY A 72 -2.58 16.80 22.54
C GLY A 72 -1.56 16.20 21.55
N GLY A 73 -1.97 15.18 20.78
CA GLY A 73 -1.22 14.70 19.62
C GLY A 73 -1.40 15.67 18.46
N ALA A 74 -0.32 16.28 18.01
CA ALA A 74 -0.24 17.19 16.88
C ALA A 74 -0.55 16.56 15.51
N GLY A 75 -1.00 15.30 15.43
CA GLY A 75 -1.51 14.67 14.20
C GLY A 75 -0.43 14.14 13.26
N ALA A 76 -0.86 13.72 12.06
CA ALA A 76 0.01 13.21 11.00
C ALA A 76 0.05 14.19 9.81
N TYR A 77 1.21 14.35 9.20
CA TYR A 77 1.42 15.27 8.08
C TYR A 77 2.15 14.59 6.93
N ILE A 78 1.75 14.89 5.70
CA ILE A 78 2.60 14.68 4.52
C ILE A 78 3.45 15.93 4.37
N VAL A 79 4.77 15.74 4.36
CA VAL A 79 5.75 16.82 4.18
C VAL A 79 6.46 16.60 2.86
N ARG A 80 6.26 17.51 1.91
CA ARG A 80 6.83 17.42 0.57
C ARG A 80 8.07 18.32 0.46
N LEU A 81 9.23 17.69 0.32
CA LEU A 81 10.52 18.37 0.30
C LEU A 81 11.00 18.60 -1.15
N PRO A 82 11.42 19.83 -1.50
CA PRO A 82 11.96 20.12 -2.82
C PRO A 82 13.31 19.43 -3.00
N CYS A 83 13.42 18.60 -4.04
CA CYS A 83 14.64 17.89 -4.37
C CYS A 83 14.66 17.48 -5.86
N GLY A 84 15.77 17.73 -6.53
CA GLY A 84 15.89 17.61 -7.98
C GLY A 84 14.95 18.55 -8.75
N PRO A 85 14.83 18.36 -10.09
CA PRO A 85 13.97 19.17 -10.96
C PRO A 85 12.48 19.16 -10.56
N ARG A 86 11.98 20.25 -9.97
CA ARG A 86 10.60 20.32 -9.42
C ARG A 86 9.51 20.31 -10.50
N ASP A 87 9.83 20.79 -11.68
CA ASP A 87 8.96 20.88 -12.85
C ASP A 87 8.75 19.54 -13.55
N GLN A 88 9.39 18.47 -13.08
CA GLN A 88 9.40 17.16 -13.73
C GLN A 88 9.09 16.01 -12.75
N TYR A 89 8.33 15.04 -13.24
CA TYR A 89 8.19 13.74 -12.56
C TYR A 89 9.44 12.89 -12.82
N ILE A 90 10.02 12.35 -11.74
CA ILE A 90 11.21 11.49 -11.81
C ILE A 90 10.79 10.08 -11.38
N PRO A 91 10.93 9.07 -12.25
CA PRO A 91 10.66 7.68 -11.88
C PRO A 91 11.59 7.22 -10.75
N LYS A 92 11.12 6.31 -9.91
CA LYS A 92 11.89 5.81 -8.75
C LYS A 92 13.29 5.27 -9.11
N GLU A 93 13.44 4.68 -10.30
CA GLU A 93 14.71 4.15 -10.78
C GLU A 93 15.79 5.22 -11.02
N GLU A 94 15.40 6.49 -11.17
CA GLU A 94 16.29 7.62 -11.49
C GLU A 94 16.41 8.63 -10.31
N LEU A 95 15.87 8.32 -9.13
CA LEU A 95 15.95 9.19 -7.95
C LEU A 95 17.34 9.23 -7.30
N TRP A 96 18.18 8.23 -7.54
CA TRP A 96 19.46 8.03 -6.83
C TRP A 96 20.38 9.26 -6.78
N PRO A 97 20.57 10.04 -7.86
CA PRO A 97 21.42 11.24 -7.82
C PRO A 97 20.89 12.35 -6.90
N HIS A 98 19.60 12.29 -6.56
CA HIS A 98 18.90 13.31 -5.77
C HIS A 98 18.78 12.93 -4.29
N ILE A 99 19.06 11.68 -3.92
CA ILE A 99 18.99 11.20 -2.52
C ILE A 99 19.79 12.07 -1.54
N PRO A 100 21.04 12.49 -1.83
CA PRO A 100 21.79 13.35 -0.90
C PRO A 100 21.12 14.70 -0.64
N GLU A 101 20.59 15.35 -1.70
CA GLU A 101 19.84 16.60 -1.52
C GLU A 101 18.57 16.36 -0.69
N PHE A 102 17.87 15.25 -0.91
CA PHE A 102 16.69 14.91 -0.12
C PHE A 102 17.03 14.73 1.36
N VAL A 103 18.15 14.05 1.67
CA VAL A 103 18.66 13.89 3.04
C VAL A 103 18.93 15.24 3.69
N ASP A 104 19.62 16.16 3.02
CA ASP A 104 19.92 17.49 3.56
C ASP A 104 18.64 18.28 3.89
N ARG A 105 17.65 18.23 3.00
CA ARG A 105 16.35 18.88 3.19
C ARG A 105 15.55 18.23 4.32
N ALA A 106 15.57 16.91 4.40
CA ALA A 106 14.90 16.15 5.44
C ALA A 106 15.54 16.41 6.82
N LEU A 107 16.86 16.45 6.90
CA LEU A 107 17.59 16.77 8.14
C LEU A 107 17.26 18.19 8.62
N SER A 108 17.21 19.15 7.70
CA SER A 108 16.81 20.53 7.99
C SER A 108 15.37 20.60 8.51
N HIS A 109 14.44 19.89 7.88
CA HIS A 109 13.04 19.81 8.31
C HIS A 109 12.92 19.20 9.71
N VAL A 110 13.50 18.02 9.93
CA VAL A 110 13.44 17.30 11.21
C VAL A 110 14.05 18.15 12.33
N THR A 111 15.17 18.83 12.09
CA THR A 111 15.80 19.72 13.08
C THR A 111 14.90 20.90 13.45
N ASN A 112 14.21 21.49 12.47
CA ASN A 112 13.27 22.59 12.71
C ASN A 112 12.03 22.14 13.48
N VAL A 113 11.46 20.99 13.11
CA VAL A 113 10.33 20.40 13.83
C VAL A 113 10.73 20.02 15.26
N ALA A 114 11.90 19.42 15.46
CA ALA A 114 12.38 19.05 16.79
C ALA A 114 12.52 20.26 17.72
N ARG A 115 13.03 21.39 17.20
CA ARG A 115 13.11 22.65 17.95
C ARG A 115 11.72 23.20 18.29
N ALA A 116 10.82 23.27 17.29
CA ALA A 116 9.47 23.80 17.49
C ALA A 116 8.66 22.95 18.49
N LEU A 117 8.78 21.63 18.44
CA LEU A 117 8.15 20.74 19.42
C LEU A 117 8.75 20.90 20.82
N GLY A 118 10.07 21.12 20.92
CA GLY A 118 10.73 21.43 22.19
C GLY A 118 10.15 22.67 22.85
N GLU A 119 9.99 23.75 22.09
CA GLU A 119 9.40 25.01 22.57
C GLU A 119 7.94 24.83 23.02
N GLN A 120 7.17 23.98 22.35
CA GLN A 120 5.76 23.73 22.67
C GLN A 120 5.55 22.79 23.85
N LEU A 121 6.30 21.68 23.92
CA LEU A 121 6.09 20.62 24.90
C LEU A 121 6.91 20.83 26.18
N GLN A 122 8.06 21.49 26.08
CA GLN A 122 9.00 21.70 27.18
C GLN A 122 9.50 23.16 27.17
N PRO A 123 8.59 24.16 27.32
CA PRO A 123 9.00 25.54 27.36
C PRO A 123 9.94 25.80 28.54
N PRO A 124 10.97 26.64 28.38
CA PRO A 124 11.86 26.99 29.48
C PRO A 124 11.04 27.61 30.62
N PRO A 125 11.40 27.34 31.89
CA PRO A 125 10.67 27.88 33.04
C PRO A 125 10.67 29.41 33.00
N SER A 126 9.62 30.04 33.54
CA SER A 126 9.42 31.51 33.52
C SER A 126 10.60 32.31 34.06
N ASP A 127 11.38 31.70 34.94
CA ASP A 127 12.49 32.32 35.66
C ASP A 127 13.84 32.09 34.96
N ALA A 128 13.85 31.40 33.82
CA ALA A 128 15.03 31.20 33.00
C ALA A 128 15.47 32.51 32.32
N PRO A 129 16.78 32.71 32.11
CA PRO A 129 17.25 33.88 31.37
C PRO A 129 16.62 33.91 29.97
N ALA A 130 16.36 35.11 29.43
CA ALA A 130 15.73 35.30 28.12
C ALA A 130 16.49 34.66 26.94
N THR A 131 17.72 34.20 27.17
CA THR A 131 18.56 33.46 26.21
C THR A 131 18.41 31.94 26.31
N ALA A 132 17.63 31.42 27.25
CA ALA A 132 17.42 29.99 27.42
C ALA A 132 16.54 29.43 26.29
N LEU A 133 17.09 28.49 25.52
CA LEU A 133 16.38 27.78 24.48
C LEU A 133 15.78 26.48 25.04
N ALA A 134 14.57 26.13 24.60
CA ALA A 134 14.01 24.82 24.89
C ALA A 134 14.88 23.71 24.29
N ALA A 135 14.97 22.57 25.00
CA ALA A 135 15.65 21.41 24.46
C ALA A 135 14.86 20.86 23.26
N PRO A 136 15.51 20.55 22.12
CA PRO A 136 14.82 19.99 20.97
C PRO A 136 14.26 18.59 21.29
N VAL A 137 13.05 18.32 20.82
CA VAL A 137 12.41 17.00 20.92
C VAL A 137 12.69 16.24 19.62
N TRP A 138 13.73 15.42 19.63
CA TRP A 138 14.13 14.60 18.49
C TRP A 138 13.10 13.49 18.19
N PRO A 139 13.02 13.03 16.93
CA PRO A 139 12.16 11.89 16.60
C PRO A 139 12.59 10.66 17.39
N TYR A 140 11.62 9.91 17.89
CA TYR A 140 11.88 8.65 18.59
C TYR A 140 12.34 7.53 17.64
N VAL A 141 11.88 7.57 16.39
CA VAL A 141 12.17 6.57 15.36
C VAL A 141 12.10 7.19 13.98
N ILE A 142 12.91 6.69 13.05
CA ILE A 142 12.83 6.99 11.61
C ILE A 142 12.51 5.71 10.87
N HIS A 143 11.44 5.71 10.07
CA HIS A 143 10.96 4.51 9.36
C HIS A 143 11.15 4.65 7.84
N GLY A 144 12.13 3.94 7.29
CA GLY A 144 12.38 3.85 5.85
C GLY A 144 11.41 2.89 5.16
N HIS A 145 10.76 3.34 4.08
CA HIS A 145 9.83 2.53 3.28
C HIS A 145 10.27 2.45 1.83
N TYR A 146 10.63 1.26 1.37
CA TYR A 146 11.29 1.01 0.07
C TYR A 146 12.78 1.41 0.05
N ALA A 147 13.47 1.07 -1.04
CA ALA A 147 14.93 1.10 -1.13
C ALA A 147 15.54 2.51 -1.03
N ASP A 148 14.97 3.48 -1.75
CA ASP A 148 15.38 4.88 -1.73
C ASP A 148 15.22 5.50 -0.33
N ALA A 149 14.06 5.31 0.29
CA ALA A 149 13.79 5.82 1.63
C ALA A 149 14.58 5.08 2.71
N ALA A 150 15.01 3.84 2.47
CA ALA A 150 15.88 3.13 3.40
C ALA A 150 17.28 3.77 3.46
N GLU A 151 17.83 4.18 2.32
CA GLU A 151 19.07 4.93 2.31
C GLU A 151 18.92 6.31 2.94
N VAL A 152 17.83 7.03 2.64
CA VAL A 152 17.53 8.31 3.30
C VAL A 152 17.42 8.13 4.81
N ALA A 153 16.64 7.15 5.26
CA ALA A 153 16.44 6.84 6.67
C ALA A 153 17.75 6.46 7.36
N ALA A 154 18.62 5.67 6.71
CA ALA A 154 19.91 5.28 7.24
C ALA A 154 20.81 6.50 7.49
N ASN A 155 20.86 7.42 6.53
CA ASN A 155 21.63 8.66 6.67
C ASN A 155 21.07 9.56 7.77
N LEU A 156 19.73 9.75 7.82
CA LEU A 156 19.08 10.57 8.85
C LEU A 156 19.23 9.98 10.25
N ALA A 157 19.00 8.68 10.40
CA ALA A 157 19.12 7.96 11.66
C ALA A 157 20.56 8.02 12.21
N SER A 158 21.55 7.84 11.34
CA SER A 158 22.96 7.94 11.71
C SER A 158 23.35 9.37 12.10
N ALA A 159 22.89 10.38 11.36
CA ALA A 159 23.19 11.79 11.65
C ALA A 159 22.53 12.29 12.95
N LEU A 160 21.32 11.81 13.25
CA LEU A 160 20.55 12.22 14.41
C LEU A 160 20.73 11.32 15.63
N ASN A 161 21.42 10.17 15.46
CA ASN A 161 21.53 9.11 16.46
C ASN A 161 20.16 8.64 16.98
N VAL A 162 19.26 8.35 16.04
CA VAL A 162 17.88 7.92 16.29
C VAL A 162 17.67 6.50 15.73
N PRO A 163 16.94 5.60 16.44
CA PRO A 163 16.64 4.27 15.93
C PRO A 163 15.98 4.28 14.55
N MET A 164 16.44 3.38 13.67
CA MET A 164 15.86 3.19 12.34
C MET A 164 15.00 1.93 12.29
N VAL A 165 13.84 2.02 11.65
CA VAL A 165 13.02 0.88 11.23
C VAL A 165 12.94 0.86 9.72
N MET A 166 12.87 -0.33 9.11
CA MET A 166 12.75 -0.48 7.67
C MET A 166 11.57 -1.38 7.28
N THR A 167 10.87 -1.03 6.20
CA THR A 167 9.94 -1.92 5.49
C THR A 167 10.25 -1.91 4.01
N GLY A 168 10.53 -3.10 3.45
CA GLY A 168 10.98 -3.24 2.07
C GLY A 168 9.89 -2.98 1.02
N HIS A 169 8.65 -3.45 1.25
CA HIS A 169 7.52 -3.50 0.30
C HIS A 169 7.77 -4.35 -0.96
N SER A 170 8.92 -4.17 -1.60
CA SER A 170 9.43 -4.96 -2.72
C SER A 170 10.95 -4.91 -2.66
N LEU A 171 11.61 -6.05 -2.90
CA LEU A 171 13.06 -6.19 -2.78
C LEU A 171 13.74 -6.34 -4.16
N GLY A 172 14.91 -5.70 -4.31
CA GLY A 172 15.72 -5.72 -5.52
C GLY A 172 16.21 -7.11 -5.91
N ARG A 173 16.74 -7.90 -4.98
CA ARG A 173 17.22 -9.28 -5.28
C ARG A 173 16.10 -10.18 -5.80
N ASN A 174 14.91 -10.14 -5.19
CA ASN A 174 13.75 -10.91 -5.66
C ASN A 174 13.26 -10.44 -7.03
N LYS A 175 13.26 -9.13 -7.26
CA LYS A 175 12.92 -8.55 -8.56
C LYS A 175 13.90 -9.02 -9.65
N LEU A 176 15.20 -9.03 -9.35
CA LEU A 176 16.25 -9.52 -10.26
C LEU A 176 16.03 -10.99 -10.60
N GLU A 177 15.85 -11.85 -9.60
CA GLU A 177 15.62 -13.28 -9.79
C GLU A 177 14.40 -13.54 -10.68
N GLN A 178 13.30 -12.81 -10.45
CA GLN A 178 12.09 -12.91 -11.28
C GLN A 178 12.32 -12.46 -12.73
N LEU A 179 13.03 -11.34 -12.94
CA LEU A 179 13.33 -10.83 -14.28
C LEU A 179 14.19 -11.80 -15.07
N LEU A 180 15.20 -12.40 -14.43
CA LEU A 180 16.07 -13.40 -15.04
C LEU A 180 15.29 -14.68 -15.39
N LYS A 181 14.43 -15.16 -14.48
CA LYS A 181 13.57 -16.34 -14.73
C LYS A 181 12.61 -16.14 -15.91
N LEU A 182 12.10 -14.93 -16.12
CA LEU A 182 11.23 -14.62 -17.27
C LEU A 182 11.98 -14.64 -18.61
N GLY A 183 13.31 -14.48 -18.60
CA GLY A 183 14.16 -14.56 -19.78
C GLY A 183 13.89 -13.51 -20.87
N ARG A 184 13.11 -12.46 -20.56
CA ARG A 184 12.73 -11.40 -21.53
C ARG A 184 13.73 -10.25 -21.63
N MET A 185 14.59 -10.11 -20.63
CA MET A 185 15.63 -9.08 -20.55
C MET A 185 16.92 -9.73 -20.06
N HIS A 186 18.05 -9.30 -20.62
CA HIS A 186 19.36 -9.75 -20.17
C HIS A 186 19.93 -8.85 -19.06
N GLY A 187 20.92 -9.34 -18.32
CA GLY A 187 21.51 -8.64 -17.17
C GLY A 187 21.84 -7.15 -17.41
N PRO A 188 22.52 -6.79 -18.52
CA PRO A 188 22.83 -5.38 -18.82
C PRO A 188 21.58 -4.50 -19.04
N GLU A 189 20.54 -5.04 -19.68
CA GLU A 189 19.28 -4.32 -19.92
C GLU A 189 18.50 -4.13 -18.61
N ILE A 190 18.47 -5.16 -17.76
CA ILE A 190 17.89 -5.10 -16.42
C ILE A 190 18.59 -4.02 -15.60
N GLN A 191 19.93 -4.00 -15.61
CA GLN A 191 20.71 -2.99 -14.90
C GLN A 191 20.45 -1.59 -15.44
N GLY A 192 20.42 -1.41 -16.76
CA GLY A 192 20.16 -0.11 -17.39
C GLY A 192 18.77 0.44 -17.05
N THR A 193 17.75 -0.41 -17.05
CA THR A 193 16.35 -0.04 -16.85
C THR A 193 15.99 0.16 -15.38
N TYR A 194 16.39 -0.77 -14.50
CA TYR A 194 15.94 -0.80 -13.10
C TYR A 194 16.99 -0.32 -12.10
N LYS A 195 18.21 0.00 -12.57
CA LYS A 195 19.39 0.28 -11.73
C LYS A 195 19.54 -0.74 -10.60
N ILE A 196 19.34 -2.02 -10.91
CA ILE A 196 19.05 -3.05 -9.90
C ILE A 196 20.18 -3.20 -8.87
N ALA A 197 21.44 -3.06 -9.28
CA ALA A 197 22.57 -3.09 -8.34
C ALA A 197 22.53 -1.92 -7.35
N ARG A 198 22.23 -0.71 -7.82
CA ARG A 198 22.16 0.50 -6.98
C ARG A 198 21.02 0.41 -5.96
N ARG A 199 19.89 -0.18 -6.38
CA ARG A 199 18.77 -0.47 -5.49
C ARG A 199 19.13 -1.49 -4.42
N ILE A 200 19.78 -2.61 -4.79
CA ILE A 200 20.19 -3.64 -3.84
C ILE A 200 21.17 -3.06 -2.81
N GLU A 201 22.11 -2.21 -3.25
CA GLU A 201 23.04 -1.52 -2.35
C GLU A 201 22.33 -0.60 -1.34
N ALA A 202 21.29 0.13 -1.77
CA ALA A 202 20.47 0.94 -0.86
C ALA A 202 19.72 0.06 0.17
N GLU A 203 19.20 -1.09 -0.27
CA GLU A 203 18.52 -2.07 0.59
C GLU A 203 19.50 -2.70 1.60
N GLU A 204 20.72 -3.06 1.20
CA GLU A 204 21.79 -3.57 2.09
C GLU A 204 22.21 -2.51 3.12
N THR A 205 22.35 -1.24 2.69
CA THR A 205 22.69 -0.12 3.58
C THR A 205 21.59 0.11 4.63
N GLY A 206 20.33 0.06 4.18
CA GLY A 206 19.18 0.15 5.08
C GLY A 206 19.12 -1.01 6.07
N LEU A 207 19.45 -2.22 5.62
CA LEU A 207 19.48 -3.43 6.44
C LEU A 207 20.56 -3.38 7.53
N ASP A 208 21.74 -2.85 7.20
CA ASP A 208 22.86 -2.67 8.14
C ASP A 208 22.55 -1.64 9.23
N THR A 209 21.82 -0.57 8.87
CA THR A 209 21.48 0.53 9.80
C THR A 209 20.22 0.26 10.62
N ALA A 210 19.28 -0.53 10.09
CA ALA A 210 17.99 -0.74 10.72
C ALA A 210 18.11 -1.48 12.07
N GLU A 211 17.41 -1.00 13.09
CA GLU A 211 17.25 -1.73 14.33
C GLU A 211 16.24 -2.89 14.21
N MET A 212 15.24 -2.66 13.35
CA MET A 212 14.16 -3.59 13.07
C MET A 212 13.75 -3.50 11.61
N VAL A 213 13.51 -4.65 11.00
CA VAL A 213 12.86 -4.75 9.70
C VAL A 213 11.47 -5.33 9.91
N VAL A 214 10.46 -4.57 9.48
CA VAL A 214 9.06 -4.98 9.51
C VAL A 214 8.69 -5.62 8.18
N THR A 215 8.21 -6.85 8.25
CA THR A 215 7.75 -7.64 7.10
C THR A 215 6.28 -8.00 7.23
N SER A 216 5.62 -8.26 6.10
CA SER A 216 4.21 -8.68 6.11
C SER A 216 4.05 -10.17 6.43
N THR A 217 5.05 -10.98 6.10
CA THR A 217 5.00 -12.44 6.25
C THR A 217 6.33 -13.04 6.71
N LYS A 218 6.28 -14.29 7.21
CA LYS A 218 7.50 -15.08 7.48
C LYS A 218 8.26 -15.45 6.21
N GLN A 219 7.52 -15.75 5.13
CA GLN A 219 8.10 -16.06 3.83
C GLN A 219 8.98 -14.91 3.32
N GLU A 220 8.56 -13.66 3.53
CA GLU A 220 9.36 -12.48 3.19
C GLU A 220 10.71 -12.46 3.91
N ILE A 221 10.77 -12.88 5.18
CA ILE A 221 12.02 -12.95 5.94
C ILE A 221 12.93 -14.04 5.38
N GLU A 222 12.39 -15.24 5.18
CA GLU A 222 13.18 -16.43 4.86
C GLU A 222 13.61 -16.49 3.39
N GLU A 223 12.72 -16.14 2.46
CA GLU A 223 12.95 -16.32 1.02
C GLU A 223 13.32 -15.01 0.30
N GLN A 224 13.05 -13.84 0.89
CA GLN A 224 13.33 -12.55 0.26
C GLN A 224 14.49 -11.85 0.94
N TRP A 225 14.36 -11.53 2.23
CA TRP A 225 15.47 -10.96 3.01
C TRP A 225 16.64 -11.94 3.18
N GLY A 226 16.37 -13.24 3.23
CA GLY A 226 17.40 -14.28 3.24
C GLY A 226 18.27 -14.33 1.97
N LEU A 227 17.93 -13.56 0.93
CA LEU A 227 18.79 -13.40 -0.24
C LEU A 227 19.90 -12.36 -0.04
N TYR A 228 19.82 -11.50 0.97
CA TYR A 228 20.75 -10.37 1.17
C TYR A 228 22.00 -10.78 1.95
N ASP A 229 23.13 -10.14 1.67
CA ASP A 229 24.41 -10.53 2.27
C ASP A 229 24.53 -9.98 3.70
N GLY A 230 23.92 -8.82 3.98
CA GLY A 230 23.89 -8.18 5.29
C GLY A 230 23.00 -8.90 6.32
N PHE A 231 22.30 -9.98 5.94
CA PHE A 231 21.38 -10.67 6.84
C PHE A 231 21.46 -12.19 6.76
N ASP A 232 21.55 -12.82 7.94
CA ASP A 232 21.39 -14.25 8.11
C ASP A 232 20.49 -14.52 9.32
N LEU A 233 19.38 -15.24 9.07
CA LEU A 233 18.36 -15.50 10.08
C LEU A 233 18.89 -16.33 11.27
N MET A 234 19.86 -17.20 11.05
CA MET A 234 20.44 -18.03 12.12
C MET A 234 21.42 -17.22 12.97
N VAL A 235 22.19 -16.32 12.35
CA VAL A 235 23.09 -15.39 13.04
C VAL A 235 22.28 -14.39 13.86
N GLU A 236 21.25 -13.76 13.29
CA GLU A 236 20.37 -12.82 14.00
C GLU A 236 19.77 -13.48 15.26
N ARG A 237 19.20 -14.69 15.15
CA ARG A 237 18.63 -15.42 16.29
C ARG A 237 19.67 -15.68 17.38
N LYS A 238 20.90 -16.06 17.00
CA LYS A 238 22.00 -16.27 17.96
C LYS A 238 22.41 -14.96 18.64
N LEU A 239 22.56 -13.88 17.89
CA LEU A 239 22.90 -12.55 18.44
C LEU A 239 21.84 -12.08 19.44
N ARG A 240 20.55 -12.28 19.12
CA ARG A 240 19.43 -11.96 20.01
C ARG A 240 19.46 -12.73 21.33
N VAL A 241 19.74 -14.04 21.27
CA VAL A 241 19.88 -14.86 22.49
C VAL A 241 21.07 -14.41 23.33
N ARG A 242 22.19 -14.04 22.70
CA ARG A 242 23.37 -13.51 23.42
C ARG A 242 23.05 -12.19 24.11
N GLN A 243 22.44 -11.24 23.42
CA GLN A 243 22.02 -9.95 24.00
C GLN A 243 21.09 -10.15 25.20
N ARG A 244 20.08 -11.03 25.09
CA ARG A 244 19.16 -11.35 26.21
C ARG A 244 19.87 -11.97 27.42
N ARG A 245 21.00 -12.62 27.21
CA ARG A 245 21.82 -13.23 28.27
C ARG A 245 22.93 -12.30 28.77
N GLY A 246 22.98 -11.05 28.30
CA GLY A 246 24.06 -10.11 28.64
C GLY A 246 25.43 -10.53 28.10
N VAL A 247 25.48 -11.40 27.09
CA VAL A 247 26.72 -11.89 26.49
C VAL A 247 27.10 -11.00 25.32
N SER A 248 28.35 -10.52 25.28
CA SER A 248 28.86 -9.68 24.19
C SER A 248 28.67 -10.32 22.80
N SER A 249 28.20 -9.52 21.84
CA SER A 249 28.10 -9.89 20.43
C SER A 249 29.37 -9.59 19.62
N LEU A 250 30.47 -9.17 20.27
CA LEU A 250 31.74 -8.80 19.61
C LEU A 250 31.55 -7.74 18.51
N GLY A 251 30.68 -6.76 18.76
CA GLY A 251 30.36 -5.70 17.78
C GLY A 251 29.49 -6.17 16.61
N ARG A 252 29.12 -7.46 16.52
CA ARG A 252 28.20 -7.94 15.49
C ARG A 252 26.77 -7.53 15.81
N TYR A 253 26.12 -6.99 14.80
CA TYR A 253 24.75 -6.53 14.84
C TYR A 253 23.98 -7.10 13.65
N MET A 254 22.70 -7.38 13.83
CA MET A 254 21.76 -7.69 12.75
C MET A 254 20.38 -7.14 13.15
N PRO A 255 19.62 -6.61 12.18
CA PRO A 255 18.28 -6.09 12.44
C PRO A 255 17.37 -7.18 12.98
N ARG A 256 16.49 -6.81 13.91
CA ARG A 256 15.41 -7.70 14.33
C ARG A 256 14.36 -7.78 13.23
N MET A 257 14.11 -8.99 12.72
CA MET A 257 12.99 -9.23 11.79
C MET A 257 11.67 -9.38 12.56
N ALA A 258 10.67 -8.57 12.23
CA ALA A 258 9.35 -8.57 12.85
C ALA A 258 8.24 -8.72 11.81
N VAL A 259 7.43 -9.78 11.94
CA VAL A 259 6.25 -9.96 11.10
C VAL A 259 5.11 -9.14 11.69
N ILE A 260 4.75 -8.04 11.02
CA ILE A 260 3.62 -7.18 11.38
C ILE A 260 2.76 -7.03 10.11
N PRO A 261 1.79 -7.94 9.90
CA PRO A 261 0.95 -7.90 8.72
C PRO A 261 0.15 -6.57 8.67
N PRO A 262 0.05 -5.92 7.49
CA PRO A 262 -0.84 -4.77 7.36
C PRO A 262 -2.30 -5.14 7.64
N GLY A 263 -3.04 -4.17 8.16
CA GLY A 263 -4.50 -4.21 8.24
C GLY A 263 -5.17 -3.68 6.98
N MET A 264 -6.50 -3.60 7.05
CA MET A 264 -7.33 -2.85 6.11
C MET A 264 -8.14 -1.85 6.92
N ASP A 265 -8.33 -0.63 6.40
CA ASP A 265 -9.32 0.28 6.96
C ASP A 265 -10.74 -0.32 6.81
N PHE A 266 -11.36 -0.63 7.95
CA PHE A 266 -12.70 -1.21 8.03
C PHE A 266 -13.82 -0.17 7.94
N SER A 267 -13.52 1.15 7.93
CA SER A 267 -14.53 2.21 7.81
C SER A 267 -15.41 2.05 6.57
N PHE A 268 -14.86 1.49 5.49
CA PHE A 268 -15.59 1.20 4.26
C PHE A 268 -16.29 -0.17 4.26
N VAL A 269 -15.93 -1.06 5.19
CA VAL A 269 -16.50 -2.40 5.29
C VAL A 269 -17.64 -2.37 6.30
N ASP A 270 -18.81 -1.89 5.86
CA ASP A 270 -20.01 -2.01 6.68
C ASP A 270 -20.38 -3.50 6.85
N THR A 271 -20.37 -3.95 8.10
CA THR A 271 -20.67 -5.32 8.54
C THR A 271 -22.11 -5.46 9.05
N GLN A 272 -22.87 -4.37 9.17
CA GLN A 272 -24.18 -4.40 9.83
C GLN A 272 -25.28 -5.10 9.01
N ASP A 273 -25.14 -5.21 7.68
CA ASP A 273 -26.16 -5.83 6.81
C ASP A 273 -26.09 -7.38 6.73
N THR A 274 -25.19 -8.06 7.46
CA THR A 274 -25.20 -9.56 7.49
C THR A 274 -26.26 -10.14 8.43
N ALA A 275 -26.95 -9.31 9.22
CA ALA A 275 -28.00 -9.75 10.14
C ALA A 275 -29.41 -9.69 9.53
N ASP A 276 -29.62 -8.94 8.45
CA ASP A 276 -30.93 -8.77 7.82
C ASP A 276 -31.10 -9.67 6.58
N GLY A 277 -31.64 -10.87 6.80
CA GLY A 277 -32.54 -11.56 5.86
C GLY A 277 -32.01 -11.98 4.49
N ASP A 278 -31.54 -13.23 4.44
CA ASP A 278 -31.35 -14.14 3.30
C ASP A 278 -32.08 -13.81 1.97
N GLY A 279 -31.31 -13.77 0.87
CA GLY A 279 -31.74 -14.08 -0.51
C GLY A 279 -32.73 -13.14 -1.21
N ALA A 280 -33.46 -12.30 -0.48
CA ALA A 280 -34.52 -11.44 -1.03
C ALA A 280 -33.98 -10.35 -1.97
N ASP A 281 -32.79 -9.80 -1.70
CA ASP A 281 -32.24 -8.67 -2.45
C ASP A 281 -31.90 -8.98 -3.92
N LEU A 282 -31.55 -10.24 -4.23
CA LEU A 282 -31.29 -10.68 -5.61
C LEU A 282 -32.58 -10.85 -6.43
N GLN A 283 -33.71 -11.15 -5.78
CA GLN A 283 -35.03 -11.15 -6.44
C GLN A 283 -35.56 -9.72 -6.67
N LEU A 284 -35.19 -8.77 -5.81
CA LEU A 284 -35.50 -7.35 -5.94
C LEU A 284 -34.78 -6.66 -7.13
N LEU A 285 -33.71 -7.27 -7.65
CA LEU A 285 -32.97 -6.81 -8.84
C LEU A 285 -33.69 -7.11 -10.16
N ILE A 286 -34.54 -8.13 -10.18
CA ILE A 286 -35.28 -8.55 -11.39
C ILE A 286 -36.63 -7.83 -11.47
N ASP A 287 -37.19 -7.40 -10.33
CA ASP A 287 -38.48 -6.74 -10.22
C ASP A 287 -38.35 -5.44 -9.38
N PRO A 288 -37.89 -4.32 -9.99
CA PRO A 288 -37.53 -3.08 -9.28
C PRO A 288 -38.70 -2.42 -8.54
N ALA A 289 -39.94 -2.88 -8.76
CA ALA A 289 -41.14 -2.41 -8.07
C ALA A 289 -41.25 -2.87 -6.60
N LYS A 290 -40.44 -3.84 -6.15
CA LYS A 290 -40.54 -4.41 -4.79
C LYS A 290 -39.40 -3.99 -3.84
N ALA A 291 -38.40 -3.25 -4.31
CA ALA A 291 -37.21 -2.94 -3.53
C ALA A 291 -37.48 -1.86 -2.47
N LYS A 292 -37.40 -2.21 -1.18
CA LYS A 292 -37.54 -1.25 -0.07
C LYS A 292 -36.29 -0.37 0.15
N LYS A 293 -35.13 -0.75 -0.40
CA LYS A 293 -33.86 -0.02 -0.31
C LYS A 293 -33.26 0.09 -1.72
N ALA A 294 -32.70 1.25 -2.06
CA ALA A 294 -31.99 1.43 -3.32
C ALA A 294 -30.70 0.60 -3.31
N LEU A 295 -30.56 -0.31 -4.27
CA LEU A 295 -29.39 -1.17 -4.37
C LEU A 295 -28.17 -0.36 -4.87
N PRO A 296 -26.94 -0.77 -4.50
CA PRO A 296 -25.74 -0.09 -4.98
C PRO A 296 -25.68 -0.09 -6.52
N PRO A 297 -25.47 1.05 -7.19
CA PRO A 297 -25.46 1.14 -8.66
C PRO A 297 -24.49 0.17 -9.33
N ILE A 298 -23.37 -0.12 -8.66
CA ILE A 298 -22.34 -1.06 -9.15
C ILE A 298 -22.89 -2.49 -9.33
N TRP A 299 -23.93 -2.89 -8.59
CA TRP A 299 -24.53 -4.21 -8.75
C TRP A 299 -25.18 -4.35 -10.12
N SER A 300 -25.94 -3.35 -10.56
CA SER A 300 -26.55 -3.35 -11.90
C SER A 300 -25.49 -3.39 -13.01
N GLU A 301 -24.37 -2.68 -12.81
CA GLU A 301 -23.23 -2.70 -13.75
C GLU A 301 -22.57 -4.07 -13.89
N VAL A 302 -22.54 -4.87 -12.82
CA VAL A 302 -22.03 -6.25 -12.85
C VAL A 302 -23.07 -7.20 -13.41
N LEU A 303 -24.30 -7.14 -12.90
CA LEU A 303 -25.35 -8.13 -13.19
C LEU A 303 -25.85 -8.07 -14.63
N ARG A 304 -25.75 -6.92 -15.31
CA ARG A 304 -26.11 -6.79 -16.74
C ARG A 304 -25.32 -7.70 -17.68
N PHE A 305 -24.19 -8.25 -17.23
CA PHE A 305 -23.38 -9.19 -18.01
C PHE A 305 -23.87 -10.63 -17.91
N PHE A 306 -24.72 -10.97 -16.93
CA PHE A 306 -25.08 -12.36 -16.65
C PHE A 306 -26.45 -12.73 -17.22
N THR A 307 -26.50 -13.86 -17.91
CA THR A 307 -27.77 -14.47 -18.33
C THR A 307 -28.50 -15.06 -17.13
N ASN A 308 -27.75 -15.67 -16.19
CA ASN A 308 -28.29 -16.16 -14.92
C ASN A 308 -27.54 -15.52 -13.75
N PRO A 309 -28.05 -14.41 -13.16
CA PRO A 309 -27.39 -13.71 -12.06
C PRO A 309 -27.45 -14.48 -10.72
N HIS A 310 -28.24 -15.56 -10.61
CA HIS A 310 -28.36 -16.34 -9.37
C HIS A 310 -27.21 -17.33 -9.15
N LYS A 311 -26.40 -17.61 -10.18
CA LYS A 311 -25.22 -18.45 -9.99
C LYS A 311 -24.24 -17.76 -9.05
N PRO A 312 -23.57 -18.51 -8.15
CA PRO A 312 -22.44 -18.02 -7.39
C PRO A 312 -21.42 -17.34 -8.30
N MET A 313 -20.80 -16.25 -7.85
CA MET A 313 -19.74 -15.58 -8.61
C MET A 313 -18.34 -15.85 -8.06
N ILE A 314 -17.42 -16.17 -8.97
CA ILE A 314 -15.99 -16.12 -8.75
C ILE A 314 -15.56 -14.67 -8.97
N LEU A 315 -15.05 -14.01 -7.94
CA LEU A 315 -14.64 -12.61 -8.01
C LEU A 315 -13.11 -12.49 -8.13
N ALA A 316 -12.64 -11.76 -9.14
CA ALA A 316 -11.27 -11.30 -9.25
C ALA A 316 -11.24 -9.77 -9.39
N LEU A 317 -10.65 -9.08 -8.41
CA LEU A 317 -10.52 -7.63 -8.38
C LEU A 317 -9.03 -7.27 -8.38
N SER A 318 -8.56 -6.62 -9.45
CA SER A 318 -7.16 -6.21 -9.58
C SER A 318 -6.97 -5.18 -10.68
N ARG A 319 -5.78 -4.55 -10.74
CA ARG A 319 -5.39 -3.77 -11.93
C ARG A 319 -5.16 -4.70 -13.13
N PRO A 320 -5.40 -4.25 -14.37
CA PRO A 320 -5.09 -5.02 -15.58
C PRO A 320 -3.58 -5.07 -15.83
N ASP A 321 -2.84 -5.80 -14.99
CA ASP A 321 -1.38 -5.96 -15.08
C ASP A 321 -1.04 -7.42 -15.48
N PRO A 322 -0.10 -7.65 -16.42
CA PRO A 322 0.30 -8.99 -16.83
C PRO A 322 0.69 -9.92 -15.66
N LYS A 323 1.26 -9.38 -14.58
CA LYS A 323 1.67 -10.16 -13.39
C LYS A 323 0.49 -10.69 -12.58
N LYS A 324 -0.71 -10.12 -12.74
CA LYS A 324 -1.93 -10.60 -12.06
C LYS A 324 -2.52 -11.85 -12.72
N ASN A 325 -1.99 -12.28 -13.88
CA ASN A 325 -2.35 -13.54 -14.54
C ASN A 325 -3.86 -13.72 -14.79
N ILE A 326 -4.59 -12.63 -15.01
CA ILE A 326 -6.05 -12.65 -15.25
C ILE A 326 -6.40 -13.45 -16.50
N THR A 327 -5.55 -13.41 -17.53
CA THR A 327 -5.73 -14.21 -18.75
C THR A 327 -5.67 -15.71 -18.48
N THR A 328 -4.84 -16.16 -17.53
CA THR A 328 -4.75 -17.57 -17.13
C THR A 328 -6.00 -18.00 -16.36
N LEU A 329 -6.50 -17.17 -15.45
CA LEU A 329 -7.77 -17.42 -14.75
C LEU A 329 -8.92 -17.60 -15.75
N LEU A 330 -9.01 -16.70 -16.73
CA LEU A 330 -10.07 -16.73 -17.73
C LEU A 330 -9.96 -17.96 -18.66
N LYS A 331 -8.74 -18.37 -19.05
CA LYS A 331 -8.52 -19.62 -19.79
C LYS A 331 -8.99 -20.84 -18.99
N ALA A 332 -8.57 -20.95 -17.72
CA ALA A 332 -8.98 -22.05 -16.85
C ALA A 332 -10.51 -22.11 -16.67
N TYR A 333 -11.16 -20.95 -16.54
CA TYR A 333 -12.62 -20.85 -16.49
C TYR A 333 -13.27 -21.27 -17.82
N GLY A 334 -12.77 -20.76 -18.95
CA GLY A 334 -13.31 -21.06 -20.28
C GLY A 334 -13.18 -22.53 -20.68
N GLU A 335 -12.09 -23.20 -20.28
CA GLU A 335 -11.85 -24.62 -20.54
C GLU A 335 -12.71 -25.54 -19.66
N SER A 336 -13.13 -25.07 -18.49
CA SER A 336 -13.92 -25.87 -17.55
C SER A 336 -15.42 -25.67 -17.73
N ARG A 337 -16.07 -26.54 -18.52
CA ARG A 337 -17.53 -26.56 -18.67
C ARG A 337 -18.26 -26.69 -17.33
N LYS A 338 -17.76 -27.56 -16.45
CA LYS A 338 -18.36 -27.77 -15.12
C LYS A 338 -18.35 -26.50 -14.27
N LEU A 339 -17.27 -25.70 -14.34
CA LEU A 339 -17.19 -24.45 -13.59
C LEU A 339 -18.17 -23.39 -14.14
N ARG A 340 -18.29 -23.31 -15.46
CA ARG A 340 -19.24 -22.42 -16.17
C ARG A 340 -20.71 -22.76 -15.88
N GLU A 341 -21.01 -24.04 -15.72
CA GLU A 341 -22.35 -24.48 -15.33
C GLU A 341 -22.68 -24.06 -13.88
N LEU A 342 -21.69 -24.09 -12.99
CA LEU A 342 -21.88 -23.85 -11.55
C LEU A 342 -21.78 -22.39 -11.12
N ALA A 343 -20.97 -21.57 -11.78
CA ALA A 343 -20.64 -20.23 -11.32
C ALA A 343 -20.53 -19.24 -12.48
N ASN A 344 -20.72 -17.96 -12.20
CA ASN A 344 -20.32 -16.85 -13.06
C ASN A 344 -18.93 -16.35 -12.68
N LEU A 345 -18.25 -15.62 -13.56
CA LEU A 345 -16.95 -14.99 -13.30
C LEU A 345 -17.07 -13.47 -13.36
N THR A 346 -16.68 -12.77 -12.30
CA THR A 346 -16.66 -11.30 -12.25
C THR A 346 -15.23 -10.79 -12.21
N LEU A 347 -14.84 -9.99 -13.19
CA LEU A 347 -13.52 -9.41 -13.36
C LEU A 347 -13.58 -7.89 -13.21
N ILE A 348 -13.18 -7.35 -12.06
CA ILE A 348 -13.05 -5.91 -11.84
C ILE A 348 -11.61 -5.50 -12.17
N LEU A 349 -11.42 -4.90 -13.35
CA LEU A 349 -10.11 -4.70 -13.99
C LEU A 349 -9.76 -3.23 -14.23
N GLY A 350 -9.59 -2.45 -13.15
CA GLY A 350 -9.33 -1.02 -13.25
C GLY A 350 -10.49 -0.25 -13.92
N ASN A 351 -10.24 1.02 -14.24
CA ASN A 351 -11.19 1.88 -14.95
C ASN A 351 -10.71 2.09 -16.39
N ARG A 352 -11.64 2.14 -17.35
CA ARG A 352 -11.33 2.37 -18.77
C ARG A 352 -12.45 3.13 -19.47
N ASP A 353 -12.09 4.11 -20.29
CA ASP A 353 -12.99 4.73 -21.25
C ASP A 353 -12.82 4.05 -22.62
N ASP A 354 -11.63 4.21 -23.20
CA ASP A 354 -11.12 3.52 -24.38
C ASP A 354 -9.96 2.57 -24.01
N ILE A 355 -9.85 1.43 -24.68
CA ILE A 355 -8.76 0.45 -24.49
C ILE A 355 -7.50 0.91 -25.21
N ASP A 356 -7.63 1.60 -26.34
CA ASP A 356 -6.50 2.02 -27.16
C ASP A 356 -5.72 3.18 -26.52
N ASP A 357 -6.38 3.99 -25.70
CA ASP A 357 -5.78 5.13 -24.98
C ASP A 357 -5.19 4.75 -23.61
N MET A 358 -5.21 3.46 -23.24
CA MET A 358 -4.72 3.03 -21.93
C MET A 358 -3.19 3.05 -21.85
N ALA A 359 -2.66 3.79 -20.88
CA ALA A 359 -1.23 3.79 -20.60
C ALA A 359 -0.72 2.41 -20.08
N GLY A 360 0.50 2.05 -20.49
CA GLY A 360 1.19 0.84 -20.04
C GLY A 360 0.64 -0.47 -20.62
N GLY A 361 0.87 -1.60 -19.92
CA GLY A 361 0.46 -2.92 -20.37
C GLY A 361 -1.04 -3.25 -20.23
N GLY A 362 -1.84 -2.31 -19.73
CA GLY A 362 -3.25 -2.53 -19.38
C GLY A 362 -4.14 -2.82 -20.59
N GLY A 363 -4.00 -2.03 -21.65
CA GLY A 363 -4.74 -2.23 -22.90
C GLY A 363 -4.47 -3.60 -23.53
N THR A 364 -3.20 -4.06 -23.49
CA THR A 364 -2.84 -5.40 -23.97
C THR A 364 -3.52 -6.51 -23.18
N VAL A 365 -3.59 -6.39 -21.85
CA VAL A 365 -4.25 -7.38 -20.98
C VAL A 365 -5.76 -7.41 -21.25
N LEU A 366 -6.41 -6.24 -21.33
CA LEU A 366 -7.84 -6.15 -21.61
C LEU A 366 -8.20 -6.67 -23.00
N THR A 367 -7.42 -6.33 -24.03
CA THR A 367 -7.57 -6.89 -25.38
C THR A 367 -7.44 -8.42 -25.37
N ALA A 368 -6.50 -8.97 -24.60
CA ALA A 368 -6.38 -10.42 -24.44
C ALA A 368 -7.59 -11.03 -23.71
N VAL A 369 -8.11 -10.36 -22.69
CA VAL A 369 -9.35 -10.78 -21.99
C VAL A 369 -10.53 -10.83 -22.96
N LEU A 370 -10.76 -9.78 -23.76
CA LEU A 370 -11.85 -9.76 -24.74
C LEU A 370 -11.72 -10.88 -25.78
N LYS A 371 -10.51 -11.11 -26.31
CA LYS A 371 -10.24 -12.22 -27.24
C LYS A 371 -10.52 -13.59 -26.62
N LEU A 372 -10.27 -13.76 -25.32
CA LEU A 372 -10.55 -15.03 -24.63
C LEU A 372 -12.03 -15.21 -24.34
N ILE A 373 -12.76 -14.15 -23.98
CA ILE A 373 -14.22 -14.18 -23.82
C ILE A 373 -14.88 -14.63 -25.12
N ASP A 374 -14.47 -14.04 -26.24
CA ASP A 374 -14.95 -14.40 -27.57
C ASP A 374 -14.59 -15.85 -27.94
N ARG A 375 -13.31 -16.22 -27.77
CA ARG A 375 -12.79 -17.56 -28.11
C ARG A 375 -13.53 -18.70 -27.38
N TYR A 376 -13.90 -18.51 -26.12
CA TYR A 376 -14.57 -19.54 -25.32
C TYR A 376 -16.09 -19.36 -25.23
N ASP A 377 -16.66 -18.39 -25.96
CA ASP A 377 -18.09 -18.03 -25.96
C ASP A 377 -18.64 -17.80 -24.53
N LEU A 378 -18.00 -16.87 -23.80
CA LEU A 378 -18.29 -16.61 -22.39
C LEU A 378 -19.29 -15.47 -22.14
N TYR A 379 -19.98 -15.04 -23.19
CA TYR A 379 -21.04 -14.04 -23.10
C TYR A 379 -22.16 -14.55 -22.17
N GLY A 380 -22.69 -13.67 -21.31
CA GLY A 380 -23.68 -14.07 -20.31
C GLY A 380 -23.12 -14.73 -19.06
N GLN A 381 -21.81 -14.97 -18.98
CA GLN A 381 -21.17 -15.71 -17.87
C GLN A 381 -20.00 -14.96 -17.23
N VAL A 382 -19.41 -13.98 -17.94
CA VAL A 382 -18.28 -13.18 -17.47
C VAL A 382 -18.66 -11.70 -17.42
N ALA A 383 -18.55 -11.09 -16.24
CA ALA A 383 -18.74 -9.66 -16.04
C ALA A 383 -17.40 -8.93 -16.00
N TYR A 384 -17.34 -7.76 -16.65
CA TYR A 384 -16.13 -6.93 -16.73
C TYR A 384 -16.51 -5.44 -16.86
N PRO A 385 -17.13 -4.84 -15.82
CA PRO A 385 -17.60 -3.45 -15.86
C PRO A 385 -16.47 -2.48 -16.21
N LYS A 386 -16.83 -1.35 -16.84
CA LYS A 386 -15.87 -0.33 -17.29
C LYS A 386 -15.31 0.52 -16.15
N HIS A 387 -16.15 0.84 -15.17
CA HIS A 387 -15.83 1.76 -14.09
C HIS A 387 -16.27 1.21 -12.73
N HIS A 388 -15.51 1.56 -11.71
CA HIS A 388 -15.86 1.42 -10.31
C HIS A 388 -15.18 2.52 -9.50
N LYS A 389 -15.76 2.87 -8.35
CA LYS A 389 -15.18 3.73 -7.33
C LYS A 389 -14.61 2.89 -6.20
N GLN A 390 -13.71 3.47 -5.42
CA GLN A 390 -13.19 2.80 -4.22
C GLN A 390 -14.32 2.46 -3.22
N THR A 391 -15.32 3.32 -3.11
CA THR A 391 -16.53 3.11 -2.31
C THR A 391 -17.39 1.94 -2.79
N ASP A 392 -17.24 1.51 -4.05
CA ASP A 392 -17.99 0.38 -4.61
C ASP A 392 -17.38 -0.98 -4.23
N VAL A 393 -16.10 -1.01 -3.87
CA VAL A 393 -15.37 -2.26 -3.58
C VAL A 393 -16.04 -3.11 -2.50
N PRO A 394 -16.43 -2.56 -1.33
CA PRO A 394 -17.18 -3.30 -0.32
C PRO A 394 -18.49 -3.88 -0.86
N HIS A 395 -19.22 -3.10 -1.66
CA HIS A 395 -20.48 -3.55 -2.29
C HIS A 395 -20.26 -4.70 -3.27
N ILE A 396 -19.15 -4.71 -4.02
CA ILE A 396 -18.78 -5.81 -4.92
C ILE A 396 -18.49 -7.09 -4.13
N TYR A 397 -17.74 -7.00 -3.03
CA TYR A 397 -17.49 -8.15 -2.15
C TYR A 397 -18.79 -8.68 -1.54
N ARG A 398 -19.71 -7.80 -1.11
CA ARG A 398 -21.03 -8.19 -0.61
C ARG A 398 -21.87 -8.89 -1.68
N LEU A 399 -21.87 -8.40 -2.92
CA LEU A 399 -22.56 -9.06 -4.03
C LEU A 399 -22.03 -10.49 -4.22
N ALA A 400 -20.71 -10.65 -4.21
CA ALA A 400 -20.09 -11.96 -4.33
C ALA A 400 -20.45 -12.90 -3.18
N ALA A 401 -20.47 -12.40 -1.94
CA ALA A 401 -20.90 -13.17 -0.79
C ALA A 401 -22.38 -13.62 -0.89
N LYS A 402 -23.30 -12.70 -1.22
CA LYS A 402 -24.74 -13.00 -1.32
C LYS A 402 -25.07 -14.08 -2.35
N THR A 403 -24.37 -14.08 -3.49
CA THR A 403 -24.58 -15.10 -4.53
C THR A 403 -24.11 -16.50 -4.11
N LYS A 404 -23.21 -16.60 -3.12
CA LYS A 404 -22.75 -17.87 -2.57
C LYS A 404 -23.81 -18.54 -1.69
N GLU A 405 -24.57 -17.76 -0.94
CA GLU A 405 -25.58 -18.24 0.01
C GLU A 405 -26.89 -18.65 -0.67
N CYS A 406 -27.20 -18.10 -1.85
CA CYS A 406 -28.37 -18.51 -2.66
C CYS A 406 -28.36 -19.99 -3.10
N SER A 407 -27.26 -20.73 -2.90
CA SER A 407 -27.17 -22.15 -3.26
C SER A 407 -27.65 -23.11 -2.16
N SER A 408 -28.14 -22.63 -1.01
CA SER A 408 -28.38 -23.47 0.18
C SER A 408 -29.83 -23.96 0.38
N THR A 409 -30.79 -23.56 -0.45
CA THR A 409 -32.21 -23.86 -0.16
C THR A 409 -32.92 -24.35 -1.41
N GLN A 410 -33.48 -25.56 -1.31
CA GLN A 410 -34.23 -26.33 -2.34
C GLN A 410 -33.41 -27.28 -3.23
N LEU A 411 -32.78 -28.28 -2.61
CA LEU A 411 -32.69 -29.63 -3.18
C LEU A 411 -32.97 -30.64 -2.05
N LEU A 412 -34.26 -30.89 -1.81
CA LEU A 412 -34.78 -32.11 -1.22
C LEU A 412 -35.87 -32.65 -2.14
#